data_AF-A0A6J6ZJV3-F1
#
_entry.id   AF-A0A6J6ZJV3-F1
#
_cell.length_a   1.000
_cell.length_b   1.000
_cell.length_c   1.000
_cell.angle_alpha   90.00
_cell.angle_beta   90.00
_cell.angle_gamma   90.00
#
_symmetry.space_group_name_H-M   'P 1'
#
loop_
_entity.id
_entity.type
_entity.pdbx_description
1 polymer ?
#
loop_
_entity_poly.entity_id
_entity_poly.type
_entity_poly.pdbx_seq_one_letter_code
_entity_poly.pdbx_strand_id
1 'polypeptide(L)'
;MEITEWVPEKSMGVKHVGMVTGTGVFTIEPLGNGQYTKFTWSEELTFPWWLGGPIGEVVGGNIVMKAIWRRNLKKLKALVETK
;
A
#
# COMPACT_ATOMS: atom_id res chain seq x y z
N MET A 1 -12.16 -6.88 4.82
CA MET A 1 -10.70 -6.93 4.97
C MET A 1 -10.35 -8.31 5.44
N GLU A 2 -9.41 -8.97 4.78
CA GLU A 2 -8.94 -10.32 5.05
C GLU A 2 -7.41 -10.33 5.04
N ILE A 3 -6.77 -11.02 5.97
CA ILE A 3 -5.31 -11.24 5.95
C ILE A 3 -5.06 -12.50 5.13
N THR A 4 -4.26 -12.37 4.05
CA THR A 4 -3.99 -13.47 3.12
C THR A 4 -2.64 -14.13 3.33
N GLU A 5 -1.72 -13.45 4.02
CA GLU A 5 -0.41 -13.96 4.37
C GLU A 5 0.00 -13.35 5.72
N TRP A 6 0.68 -14.14 6.54
CA TRP A 6 1.30 -13.64 7.77
C TRP A 6 2.65 -14.32 7.98
N VAL A 7 3.73 -13.57 7.82
CA VAL A 7 5.08 -13.99 8.22
C VAL A 7 5.58 -13.01 9.28
N PRO A 8 5.75 -13.45 10.54
CA PRO A 8 6.20 -12.60 11.62
C PRO A 8 7.46 -11.80 11.24
N GLU A 9 7.45 -10.52 11.57
CA GLU A 9 8.58 -9.59 11.36
C GLU A 9 9.05 -9.48 9.89
N LYS A 10 8.24 -9.91 8.93
CA LYS A 10 8.64 -9.94 7.52
C LYS A 10 7.56 -9.45 6.56
N SER A 11 6.35 -10.01 6.62
CA SER A 11 5.31 -9.68 5.65
C SER A 11 3.90 -9.93 6.14
N MET A 12 2.97 -9.15 5.59
CA MET A 12 1.53 -9.36 5.77
C MET A 12 0.81 -9.06 4.46
N GLY A 13 0.07 -10.06 3.99
CA GLY A 13 -0.83 -9.94 2.86
C GLY A 13 -2.21 -9.51 3.29
N VAL A 14 -2.86 -8.67 2.49
CA VAL A 14 -4.18 -8.12 2.76
C VAL A 14 -5.02 -8.19 1.48
N LYS A 15 -6.25 -8.66 1.61
CA LYS A 15 -7.27 -8.56 0.58
C LYS A 15 -8.43 -7.72 1.07
N HIS A 16 -8.93 -6.86 0.20
CA HIS A 16 -10.14 -6.12 0.45
C HIS A 16 -11.09 -6.23 -0.74
N VAL A 17 -12.37 -6.40 -0.42
CA VAL A 17 -13.46 -6.45 -1.39
C VAL A 17 -14.39 -5.30 -1.05
N GLY A 18 -14.69 -4.48 -2.03
CA GLY A 18 -15.50 -3.28 -1.89
C GLY A 18 -15.63 -2.56 -3.23
N MET A 19 -15.97 -1.27 -3.17
CA MET A 19 -16.08 -0.41 -4.36
C MET A 19 -14.79 -0.41 -5.20
N VAL A 20 -13.64 -0.42 -4.53
CA VAL A 20 -12.35 -0.81 -5.11
C VAL A 20 -12.03 -2.17 -4.50
N THR A 21 -11.65 -3.13 -5.36
CA THR A 21 -11.20 -4.45 -4.92
C THR A 21 -9.70 -4.51 -5.13
N GLY A 22 -8.97 -5.09 -4.17
CA GLY A 22 -7.53 -5.13 -4.27
C GLY A 22 -6.87 -6.10 -3.32
N THR A 23 -5.64 -6.45 -3.68
CA THR A 23 -4.72 -7.23 -2.86
C THR A 23 -3.45 -6.45 -2.68
N GLY A 24 -2.92 -6.44 -1.47
CA GLY A 24 -1.65 -5.80 -1.17
C GLY A 24 -0.83 -6.63 -0.21
N VAL A 25 0.48 -6.44 -0.27
CA VAL A 25 1.44 -7.04 0.66
C VAL A 25 2.32 -5.91 1.17
N PHE A 26 2.42 -5.77 2.50
CA PHE A 26 3.55 -5.04 3.05
C PHE A 26 4.69 -5.99 3.37
N THR A 27 5.90 -5.51 3.20
CA THR A 27 7.12 -6.16 3.68
C THR A 27 7.92 -5.22 4.56
N ILE A 28 8.63 -5.80 5.51
CA ILE A 28 9.59 -5.11 6.36
C ILE A 28 10.95 -5.79 6.23
N GLU A 29 11.98 -4.98 6.05
CA GLU A 29 13.37 -5.42 5.92
C GLU A 29 14.26 -4.56 6.83
N PRO A 30 15.19 -5.16 7.58
CA PRO A 30 16.14 -4.38 8.37
C PRO A 30 17.10 -3.62 7.44
N LEU A 31 17.44 -2.39 7.82
CA LEU A 31 18.43 -1.53 7.16
C LEU A 31 19.38 -0.94 8.19
N GLY A 32 20.60 -0.63 7.75
CA GLY A 32 21.62 -0.01 8.61
C GLY A 32 21.89 -0.82 9.88
N ASN A 33 22.16 -2.11 9.74
CA ASN A 33 22.37 -3.05 10.85
C ASN A 33 21.20 -3.11 11.86
N GLY A 34 19.96 -2.91 11.38
CA GLY A 34 18.76 -2.97 12.21
C GLY A 34 18.37 -1.63 12.84
N GLN A 35 19.14 -0.55 12.58
CA GLN A 35 18.78 0.79 13.05
C GLN A 35 17.56 1.36 12.33
N TYR A 36 17.32 0.94 11.09
CA TYR A 36 16.20 1.41 10.27
C TYR A 36 15.39 0.22 9.77
N THR A 37 14.11 0.46 9.47
CA THR A 37 13.25 -0.51 8.79
C THR A 37 12.85 0.05 7.44
N LYS A 38 13.09 -0.73 6.38
CA LYS A 38 12.48 -0.49 5.09
C LYS A 38 11.11 -1.12 5.08
N PHE A 39 10.08 -0.28 5.11
CA PHE A 39 8.71 -0.70 4.88
C PHE A 39 8.36 -0.51 3.40
N THR A 40 7.90 -1.57 2.74
CA THR A 40 7.43 -1.51 1.36
C THR A 40 5.96 -1.90 1.30
N TRP A 41 5.15 -1.15 0.57
CA TRP A 41 3.77 -1.49 0.24
C TRP A 41 3.67 -1.77 -1.27
N SER A 42 3.21 -2.96 -1.62
CA SER A 42 2.89 -3.35 -3.00
C SER A 42 1.42 -3.73 -3.07
N GLU A 43 0.72 -3.28 -4.11
CA GLU A 43 -0.69 -3.58 -4.27
C GLU A 43 -1.10 -3.66 -5.74
N GLU A 44 -2.17 -4.42 -5.95
CA GLU A 44 -2.92 -4.48 -7.19
C GLU A 44 -4.36 -4.12 -6.89
N LEU A 45 -4.87 -3.10 -7.61
CA LEU A 45 -6.22 -2.58 -7.44
C LEU A 45 -6.99 -2.75 -8.75
N THR A 46 -8.21 -3.25 -8.63
CA THR A 46 -9.22 -3.21 -9.67
C THR A 46 -10.20 -2.09 -9.33
N PHE A 47 -10.21 -1.06 -10.18
CA PHE A 47 -11.12 0.07 -10.05
C PHE A 47 -12.40 -0.19 -10.85
N PRO A 48 -13.56 0.32 -10.39
CA PRO A 48 -14.77 0.27 -11.18
C PRO A 48 -14.66 1.25 -12.36
N TRP A 49 -15.22 0.87 -13.51
CA TRP A 49 -15.13 1.59 -14.78
C TRP A 49 -15.55 3.08 -14.74
N TRP A 50 -16.40 3.46 -13.79
CA TRP A 50 -16.86 4.84 -13.60
C TRP A 50 -15.91 5.69 -12.73
N LEU A 51 -14.95 5.07 -12.04
CA LEU A 51 -13.98 5.74 -11.18
C LEU A 51 -12.69 6.04 -11.96
N GLY A 52 -12.77 7.01 -12.88
CA GLY A 52 -11.62 7.46 -13.67
C GLY A 52 -11.97 8.08 -15.02
N GLY A 53 -13.14 7.78 -15.59
CA GLY A 53 -13.53 8.24 -16.91
C GLY A 53 -12.58 7.76 -18.04
N PRO A 54 -12.87 8.07 -19.32
CA PRO A 54 -12.16 7.51 -20.48
C PRO A 54 -10.65 7.83 -20.56
N ILE A 55 -10.16 8.78 -19.76
CA ILE A 55 -8.78 9.32 -19.80
C ILE A 55 -8.04 9.06 -18.46
N GLY A 56 -8.75 8.80 -17.36
CA GLY A 56 -8.15 8.73 -16.02
C GLY A 56 -7.50 7.40 -15.66
N GLU A 57 -7.77 6.32 -16.39
CA GLU A 57 -7.22 4.98 -16.11
C GLU A 57 -5.71 4.88 -16.31
N VAL A 58 -5.12 5.64 -17.25
CA VAL A 58 -3.73 5.38 -17.68
C VAL A 58 -2.71 6.39 -17.15
N VAL A 59 -3.05 7.68 -17.05
CA VAL A 59 -2.07 8.73 -16.69
C VAL A 59 -2.42 9.45 -15.38
N GLY A 60 -3.68 9.83 -15.21
CA GLY A 60 -4.14 10.53 -13.99
C GLY A 60 -4.15 9.63 -12.76
N GLY A 61 -4.68 8.41 -12.91
CA GLY A 61 -4.79 7.43 -11.83
C GLY A 61 -3.43 7.10 -11.21
N ASN A 62 -2.42 6.80 -12.01
CA ASN A 62 -1.11 6.40 -11.49
C ASN A 62 -0.40 7.53 -10.73
N ILE A 63 -0.47 8.77 -11.22
CA ILE A 63 0.18 9.92 -10.55
C ILE A 63 -0.53 10.27 -9.25
N VAL A 64 -1.87 10.38 -9.28
CA VAL A 64 -2.67 10.73 -8.11
C VAL A 64 -2.58 9.62 -7.05
N MET A 65 -2.71 8.35 -7.44
CA MET A 65 -2.58 7.22 -6.51
C MET A 65 -1.19 7.15 -5.88
N LYS A 66 -0.11 7.37 -6.66
CA LYS A 66 1.24 7.47 -6.12
C LYS A 66 1.37 8.58 -5.08
N ALA A 67 0.73 9.73 -5.28
CA ALA A 67 0.75 10.82 -4.31
C ALA A 67 0.00 10.46 -3.02
N ILE A 68 -1.18 9.84 -3.13
CA ILE A 68 -1.97 9.37 -1.99
C ILE A 68 -1.17 8.33 -1.18
N TRP A 69 -0.57 7.35 -1.83
CA TRP A 69 0.25 6.33 -1.16
C TRP A 69 1.50 6.88 -0.52
N ARG A 70 2.23 7.78 -1.18
CA ARG A 70 3.36 8.47 -0.55
C ARG A 70 2.93 9.21 0.72
N ARG A 71 1.77 9.88 0.70
CA ARG A 71 1.24 10.56 1.88
C ARG A 71 0.87 9.58 3.00
N ASN A 72 0.22 8.47 2.67
CA ASN A 72 -0.18 7.46 3.65
C ASN A 72 1.04 6.78 4.28
N LEU A 73 2.04 6.41 3.49
CA LEU A 73 3.30 5.83 4.00
C LEU A 73 4.06 6.80 4.91
N LYS A 74 4.08 8.11 4.58
CA LYS A 74 4.67 9.13 5.47
C LYS A 74 3.92 9.24 6.80
N LYS A 75 2.59 9.22 6.78
CA LYS A 75 1.77 9.24 8.00
C LYS A 75 1.99 7.98 8.84
N LEU A 76 2.04 6.81 8.20
CA LEU A 76 2.31 5.54 8.87
C LEU A 76 3.68 5.58 9.56
N LYS A 77 4.72 6.04 8.86
CA LYS A 77 6.06 6.22 9.43
C LYS A 77 6.01 7.08 10.69
N ALA A 78 5.36 8.25 10.62
CA ALA A 78 5.24 9.15 11.76
C ALA A 78 4.52 8.48 12.95
N LEU A 79 3.41 7.76 12.71
CA LEU A 79 2.69 7.06 13.77
C LEU A 79 3.56 6.01 14.46
N VAL A 80 4.31 5.22 13.69
CA VAL A 80 5.19 4.16 14.22
C VAL A 80 6.37 4.76 15.00
N GLU A 81 6.98 5.85 14.53
CA GLU A 81 8.11 6.49 15.21
C GLU A 81 7.73 7.26 16.48
N THR A 82 6.44 7.55 16.67
CA THR A 82 5.93 8.20 17.89
C THR A 82 5.43 7.23 18.97
N LYS A 83 5.51 5.92 18.71
CA LYS A 83 5.07 4.84 19.60
C LYS A 83 6.27 4.18 20.26
#